data_AF-A0A9X1P2A0-F1
#
_entry.id   AF-A0A9X1P2A0-F1
#
_cell.length_a   1.000
_cell.length_b   1.000
_cell.length_c   1.000
_cell.angle_alpha   90.00
_cell.angle_beta   90.00
_cell.angle_gamma   90.00
#
_symmetry.space_group_name_H-M   'P 1'
#
loop_
_entity.id
_entity.type
_entity.pdbx_description
1 polymer ?
#
loop_
_entity_poly.entity_id
_entity_poly.type
_entity_poly.pdbx_seq_one_letter_code
_entity_poly.pdbx_strand_id
1 'polypeptide(L)'
;MTAALAKTGARRRGIGEPGEGAADAVAPSLPVSFTIPTPPSANHLFRNVKGVGRVKAKHYEDFQRMAVAAVRRQKVPSFDGRVILVFGIERMDDRSDIDNRLKGAIDALVVAGIIQDDRFVTALWAAWLPPANGLTHVIIAPATEPLRVEFRPATSGACGSWFLAPSNEGDHDGHQPQ
;
A
#
# COMPACT_ATOMS: atom_id res chain seq x y z
N MET A 1 -43.41 15.83 48.99
CA MET A 1 -43.21 16.75 47.84
C MET A 1 -42.88 15.90 46.63
N THR A 2 -43.85 15.72 45.74
CA THR A 2 -43.78 14.86 44.56
C THR A 2 -43.62 15.78 43.35
N ALA A 3 -42.53 15.67 42.60
CA ALA A 3 -42.36 16.39 41.34
C ALA A 3 -41.89 15.42 40.26
N ALA A 4 -42.81 15.07 39.37
CA ALA A 4 -42.52 14.40 38.10
C ALA A 4 -42.08 15.47 37.09
N LEU A 5 -40.93 15.27 36.44
CA LEU A 5 -40.46 16.11 35.33
C LEU A 5 -40.71 15.39 34.00
N ALA A 6 -41.44 16.06 33.12
CA ALA A 6 -41.86 15.59 31.82
C ALA A 6 -40.70 15.45 30.81
N LYS A 7 -40.80 14.44 29.95
CA LYS A 7 -39.95 14.22 28.77
C LYS A 7 -40.39 15.16 27.65
N THR A 8 -39.50 16.01 27.15
CA THR A 8 -39.72 16.83 25.95
C THR A 8 -38.91 16.29 24.77
N GLY A 9 -39.60 16.10 23.65
CA GLY A 9 -39.19 15.29 22.50
C GLY A 9 -38.01 15.80 21.69
N ALA A 10 -37.27 14.82 21.15
CA ALA A 10 -36.21 15.01 20.16
C ALA A 10 -36.81 15.45 18.82
N ARG A 11 -36.38 16.63 18.33
CA ARG A 11 -36.62 17.06 16.95
C ARG A 11 -35.80 16.18 16.00
N ARG A 12 -36.49 15.50 15.07
CA ARG A 12 -35.88 14.89 13.88
C ARG A 12 -35.24 15.99 13.04
N ARG A 13 -33.92 15.94 12.84
CA ARG A 13 -33.23 16.70 11.79
C ARG A 13 -33.22 15.87 10.52
N GLY A 14 -33.65 16.51 9.44
CA GLY A 14 -33.89 15.92 8.13
C GLY A 14 -32.66 15.31 7.50
N ILE A 15 -32.94 14.31 6.68
CA ILE A 15 -32.05 13.69 5.73
C ILE A 15 -31.83 14.74 4.64
N GLY A 16 -30.68 15.41 4.65
CA GLY A 16 -30.23 16.23 3.55
C GLY A 16 -29.72 15.31 2.44
N GLU A 17 -30.22 15.52 1.22
CA GLU A 17 -29.76 14.83 0.02
C GLU A 17 -28.25 15.03 -0.15
N PRO A 18 -27.51 14.01 -0.64
CA PRO A 18 -26.09 14.16 -0.90
C PRO A 18 -25.90 15.15 -2.05
N GLY A 19 -25.26 16.28 -1.72
CA GLY A 19 -24.81 17.26 -2.69
C GLY A 19 -23.87 16.62 -3.70
N GLU A 20 -24.33 16.62 -4.94
CA GLU A 20 -23.60 16.47 -6.19
C GLU A 20 -22.48 17.53 -6.20
N GLY A 21 -21.22 17.11 -6.07
CA GLY A 21 -20.08 18.04 -6.04
C GLY A 21 -18.81 17.61 -5.31
N ALA A 22 -18.67 16.35 -4.88
CA ALA A 22 -17.34 15.79 -4.68
C ALA A 22 -16.75 15.59 -6.08
N ALA A 23 -15.98 16.58 -6.55
CA ALA A 23 -15.22 16.50 -7.79
C ALA A 23 -14.55 15.12 -7.87
N ASP A 24 -14.85 14.37 -8.93
CA ASP A 24 -14.25 13.08 -9.22
C ASP A 24 -12.73 13.23 -9.09
N ALA A 25 -12.19 12.72 -7.99
CA ALA A 25 -10.75 12.55 -7.86
C ALA A 25 -10.40 11.51 -8.91
N VAL A 26 -9.97 11.98 -10.08
CA VAL A 26 -9.54 11.10 -11.18
C VAL A 26 -8.43 10.24 -10.61
N ALA A 27 -8.74 8.95 -10.41
CA ALA A 27 -7.76 7.99 -9.95
C ALA A 27 -6.55 8.04 -10.89
N PRO A 28 -5.31 7.93 -10.39
CA PRO A 28 -4.14 8.06 -11.23
C PRO A 28 -4.20 7.01 -12.34
N SER A 29 -4.15 7.40 -13.61
CA SER A 29 -4.19 6.46 -14.75
C SER A 29 -2.80 5.93 -15.12
N LEU A 30 -1.74 6.47 -14.50
CA LEU A 30 -0.36 6.12 -14.78
C LEU A 30 0.33 5.54 -13.54
N PRO A 31 1.39 4.71 -13.72
CA PRO A 31 2.22 4.25 -12.63
C PRO A 31 2.83 5.41 -11.84
N VAL A 32 2.80 5.32 -10.51
CA VAL A 32 3.43 6.29 -9.60
C VAL A 32 4.57 5.60 -8.84
N SER A 33 5.75 6.22 -8.85
CA SER A 33 6.92 5.75 -8.11
C SER A 33 7.20 6.60 -6.87
N PHE A 34 7.50 5.96 -5.76
CA PHE A 34 7.87 6.63 -4.51
C PHE A 34 8.72 5.71 -3.63
N THR A 35 9.19 6.23 -2.49
CA THR A 35 9.98 5.47 -1.52
C THR A 35 9.34 5.47 -0.13
N ILE A 36 9.54 4.38 0.61
CA ILE A 36 9.26 4.29 2.05
C ILE A 36 10.50 3.73 2.74
N PRO A 37 10.64 3.88 4.08
CA PRO A 37 11.68 3.15 4.81
C PRO A 37 11.57 1.63 4.57
N THR A 38 12.69 0.90 4.59
CA THR A 38 12.64 -0.56 4.51
C THR A 38 11.87 -1.12 5.71
N PRO A 39 10.81 -1.92 5.50
CA PRO A 39 10.04 -2.52 6.58
C PRO A 39 10.92 -3.40 7.48
N PRO A 40 10.72 -3.44 8.81
CA PRO A 40 11.38 -4.44 9.65
C PRO A 40 10.95 -5.86 9.23
N SER A 41 11.74 -6.88 9.61
CA SER A 41 11.36 -8.28 9.36
C SER A 41 10.04 -8.65 10.06
N ALA A 42 9.21 -9.44 9.37
CA ALA A 42 7.92 -9.92 9.86
C ALA A 42 8.00 -10.64 11.22
N ASN A 43 9.13 -11.31 11.45
CA ASN A 43 9.39 -12.11 12.65
C ASN A 43 9.27 -11.30 13.95
N HIS A 44 9.42 -9.98 13.88
CA HIS A 44 9.35 -9.10 15.05
C HIS A 44 8.10 -8.21 15.08
N LEU A 45 7.23 -8.24 14.06
CA LEU A 45 6.12 -7.26 13.95
C LEU A 45 5.08 -7.40 15.05
N PHE A 46 4.96 -8.60 15.62
CA PHE A 46 3.99 -8.90 16.65
C PHE A 46 4.63 -9.64 17.81
N ARG A 47 4.11 -9.37 19.00
CA ARG A 47 4.44 -10.10 20.22
C ARG A 47 3.18 -10.66 20.85
N ASN A 48 3.30 -11.80 21.50
CA ASN A 48 2.21 -12.38 22.28
C ASN A 48 2.24 -11.77 23.68
N VAL A 49 1.11 -11.17 24.10
CA VAL A 49 0.92 -10.64 25.45
C VAL A 49 -0.09 -11.53 26.18
N LYS A 50 0.31 -12.02 27.36
CA LYS A 50 -0.51 -12.90 28.19
C LYS A 50 -1.86 -12.23 28.51
N GLY A 51 -2.96 -12.90 28.18
CA GLY A 51 -4.33 -12.41 28.41
C GLY A 51 -4.86 -11.41 27.35
N VAL A 52 -4.05 -11.01 26.37
CA VAL A 52 -4.45 -10.07 25.30
C VAL A 52 -4.37 -10.72 23.92
N GLY A 53 -3.40 -11.62 23.71
CA GLY A 53 -3.13 -12.24 22.42
C GLY A 53 -2.02 -11.52 21.65
N ARG A 54 -2.08 -11.57 20.31
CA ARG A 54 -1.05 -11.04 19.41
C ARG A 54 -1.22 -9.52 19.25
N VAL A 55 -0.24 -8.74 19.69
CA VAL A 55 -0.23 -7.27 19.57
C VAL A 55 0.96 -6.80 18.75
N LYS A 56 0.81 -5.67 18.05
CA LYS A 56 1.90 -5.05 17.29
C LYS A 56 3.06 -4.68 18.21
N ALA A 57 4.29 -4.87 17.73
CA ALA A 57 5.48 -4.43 18.41
C ALA A 57 5.72 -2.94 18.17
N LYS A 58 6.28 -2.23 19.16
CA LYS A 58 6.53 -0.78 19.09
C LYS A 58 7.32 -0.36 17.85
N HIS A 59 8.38 -1.10 17.50
CA HIS A 59 9.19 -0.77 16.32
C HIS A 59 8.39 -0.89 15.01
N TYR A 60 7.37 -1.76 14.96
CA TYR A 60 6.50 -1.85 13.80
C TYR A 60 5.58 -0.63 13.71
N GLU A 61 5.03 -0.16 14.83
CA GLU A 61 4.25 1.08 14.85
C GLU A 61 5.10 2.30 14.46
N ASP A 62 6.33 2.38 14.97
CA ASP A 62 7.28 3.43 14.62
C ASP A 62 7.58 3.42 13.11
N PHE A 63 7.82 2.22 12.54
CA PHE A 63 7.95 2.05 11.10
C PHE A 63 6.70 2.53 10.34
N GLN A 64 5.49 2.14 10.76
CA GLN A 64 4.25 2.56 10.09
C GLN A 64 4.12 4.09 10.09
N ARG A 65 4.43 4.77 11.19
CA ARG A 65 4.43 6.24 11.26
C ARG A 65 5.45 6.87 10.31
N MET A 66 6.66 6.31 10.23
CA MET A 66 7.70 6.79 9.32
C MET A 66 7.30 6.60 7.85
N ALA A 67 6.71 5.46 7.51
CA ALA A 67 6.23 5.18 6.16
C ALA A 67 5.10 6.14 5.76
N VAL A 68 4.10 6.36 6.63
CA VAL A 68 3.04 7.35 6.41
C VAL A 68 3.61 8.74 6.18
N ALA A 69 4.59 9.17 6.99
CA ALA A 69 5.25 10.45 6.81
C ALA A 69 6.00 10.54 5.47
N ALA A 70 6.70 9.48 5.05
CA ALA A 70 7.39 9.44 3.77
C ALA A 70 6.43 9.56 2.58
N VAL A 71 5.34 8.79 2.60
CA VAL A 71 4.28 8.82 1.57
C VAL A 71 3.67 10.22 1.46
N ARG A 72 3.27 10.82 2.59
CA ARG A 72 2.68 12.17 2.62
C ARG A 72 3.62 13.24 2.10
N ARG A 73 4.92 13.18 2.46
CA ARG A 73 5.93 14.13 1.96
C ARG A 73 6.11 14.08 0.44
N GLN A 74 5.97 12.89 -0.14
CA GLN A 74 6.05 12.68 -1.59
C GLN A 74 4.72 12.96 -2.31
N LYS A 75 3.66 13.31 -1.56
CA LYS A 75 2.32 13.60 -2.09
C LYS A 75 1.78 12.48 -2.99
N VAL A 76 2.03 11.23 -2.59
CA VAL A 76 1.53 10.06 -3.32
C VAL A 76 0.00 10.05 -3.25
N PRO A 77 -0.71 9.93 -4.40
CA PRO A 77 -2.17 9.88 -4.43
C PRO A 77 -2.70 8.54 -3.89
N SER A 78 -3.95 8.53 -3.45
CA SER A 78 -4.68 7.28 -3.19
C SER A 78 -5.08 6.61 -4.51
N PHE A 79 -5.18 5.29 -4.49
CA PHE A 79 -5.63 4.46 -5.60
C PHE A 79 -6.89 3.72 -5.17
N ASP A 80 -7.98 4.03 -5.87
CA ASP A 80 -9.25 3.33 -5.69
C ASP A 80 -9.30 2.10 -6.61
N GLY A 81 -9.84 1.00 -6.07
CA GLY A 81 -9.94 -0.26 -6.81
C GLY A 81 -8.65 -1.08 -6.82
N ARG A 82 -8.52 -1.95 -7.83
CA ARG A 82 -7.46 -2.94 -7.93
C ARG A 82 -6.16 -2.32 -8.42
N VAL A 83 -5.05 -2.72 -7.80
CA VAL A 83 -3.71 -2.19 -8.12
C VAL A 83 -2.71 -3.29 -8.42
N ILE A 84 -1.66 -2.89 -9.11
CA ILE A 84 -0.44 -3.66 -9.34
C ILE A 84 0.69 -2.98 -8.57
N LEU A 85 1.54 -3.78 -7.91
CA LEU A 85 2.66 -3.28 -7.13
C LEU A 85 4.00 -3.83 -7.64
N VAL A 86 5.02 -2.97 -7.73
CA VAL A 86 6.40 -3.40 -7.99
C VAL A 86 7.29 -2.84 -6.89
N PHE A 87 8.03 -3.73 -6.24
CA PHE A 87 8.89 -3.41 -5.11
C PHE A 87 10.37 -3.66 -5.43
N GLY A 88 11.20 -2.69 -5.11
CA GLY A 88 12.63 -2.87 -4.90
C GLY A 88 12.94 -2.65 -3.42
N ILE A 89 13.38 -3.68 -2.71
CA ILE A 89 13.57 -3.64 -1.26
C ILE A 89 15.07 -3.76 -0.97
N GLU A 90 15.67 -2.80 -0.29
CA GLU A 90 17.06 -2.96 0.13
C GLU A 90 17.25 -4.12 1.12
N ARG A 91 18.19 -5.02 0.79
CA ARG A 91 18.51 -6.18 1.62
C ARG A 91 19.47 -5.78 2.73
N MET A 92 18.90 -5.33 3.86
CA MET A 92 19.67 -4.86 5.02
C MET A 92 20.28 -6.00 5.86
N ASP A 93 19.84 -7.24 5.65
CA ASP A 93 20.37 -8.45 6.32
C ASP A 93 20.15 -9.64 5.39
N ASP A 94 21.20 -10.45 5.18
CA ASP A 94 21.17 -11.64 4.33
C ASP A 94 20.21 -12.73 4.82
N ARG A 95 19.87 -12.72 6.11
CA ARG A 95 18.88 -13.64 6.69
C ARG A 95 17.44 -13.19 6.50
N SER A 96 17.21 -12.05 5.85
CA SER A 96 15.86 -11.54 5.63
C SER A 96 15.16 -12.31 4.52
N ASP A 97 13.90 -12.64 4.77
CA ASP A 97 12.98 -13.10 3.73
C ASP A 97 12.27 -11.91 3.08
N ILE A 98 12.08 -11.97 1.76
CA ILE A 98 11.56 -10.84 0.98
C ILE A 98 10.04 -10.66 1.19
N ASP A 99 9.32 -11.76 1.36
CA ASP A 99 7.89 -11.81 1.67
C ASP A 99 7.56 -11.15 3.02
N ASN A 100 8.44 -11.35 4.00
CA ASN A 100 8.36 -10.73 5.31
C ASN A 100 8.46 -9.20 5.23
N ARG A 101 9.34 -8.69 4.35
CA ARG A 101 9.44 -7.24 4.08
C ARG A 101 8.22 -6.76 3.30
N LEU A 102 7.79 -7.53 2.29
CA LEU A 102 6.64 -7.21 1.46
C LEU A 102 5.36 -7.03 2.27
N LYS A 103 5.08 -7.91 3.24
CA LYS A 103 3.90 -7.78 4.09
C LYS A 103 3.89 -6.44 4.85
N GLY A 104 5.05 -6.06 5.42
CA GLY A 104 5.19 -4.77 6.11
C GLY A 104 5.05 -3.57 5.17
N ALA A 105 5.55 -3.66 3.93
CA ALA A 105 5.39 -2.62 2.93
C ALA A 105 3.92 -2.42 2.54
N ILE A 106 3.19 -3.49 2.24
CA ILE A 106 1.77 -3.44 1.86
C ILE A 106 0.92 -2.91 3.01
N ASP A 107 1.14 -3.39 4.24
CA ASP A 107 0.46 -2.86 5.43
C ASP A 107 0.68 -1.35 5.60
N ALA A 108 1.89 -0.86 5.30
CA ALA A 108 2.17 0.57 5.35
C ALA A 108 1.41 1.36 4.28
N LEU A 109 1.20 0.81 3.08
CA LEU A 109 0.37 1.44 2.03
C LEU A 109 -1.09 1.55 2.47
N VAL A 110 -1.63 0.52 3.11
CA VAL A 110 -2.99 0.53 3.69
C VAL A 110 -3.10 1.59 4.79
N VAL A 111 -2.17 1.59 5.75
CA VAL A 111 -2.19 2.57 6.86
C VAL A 111 -1.98 4.00 6.38
N ALA A 112 -1.24 4.20 5.29
CA ALA A 112 -1.07 5.51 4.66
C ALA A 112 -2.28 5.97 3.84
N GLY A 113 -3.28 5.11 3.62
CA GLY A 113 -4.46 5.41 2.82
C GLY A 113 -4.18 5.42 1.31
N ILE A 114 -3.09 4.78 0.86
CA ILE A 114 -2.76 4.67 -0.57
C ILE A 114 -3.61 3.61 -1.26
N ILE A 115 -3.92 2.53 -0.54
CA ILE A 115 -4.90 1.52 -0.96
C ILE A 115 -5.85 1.25 0.20
N GLN A 116 -7.09 0.87 -0.10
CA GLN A 116 -8.11 0.65 0.93
C GLN A 116 -7.85 -0.60 1.78
N ASP A 117 -7.37 -1.68 1.16
CA ASP A 117 -7.20 -3.00 1.77
C ASP A 117 -6.20 -3.80 0.91
N ASP A 118 -5.44 -4.72 1.51
CA ASP A 118 -4.42 -5.49 0.80
C ASP A 118 -5.02 -6.47 -0.23
N ARG A 119 -6.31 -6.83 -0.10
CA ARG A 119 -7.04 -7.64 -1.07
C ARG A 119 -7.14 -7.01 -2.47
N PHE A 120 -6.94 -5.70 -2.59
CA PHE A 120 -7.02 -5.00 -3.87
C PHE A 120 -5.72 -5.11 -4.68
N VAL A 121 -4.64 -5.62 -4.08
CA VAL A 121 -3.43 -5.96 -4.82
C VAL A 121 -3.71 -7.18 -5.71
N THR A 122 -3.64 -6.97 -7.03
CA THR A 122 -3.97 -7.99 -8.03
C THR A 122 -2.75 -8.75 -8.51
N ALA A 123 -1.64 -8.04 -8.70
CA ALA A 123 -0.34 -8.61 -9.01
C ALA A 123 0.74 -7.84 -8.28
N LEU A 124 1.82 -8.53 -7.93
CA LEU A 124 2.99 -7.89 -7.38
C LEU A 124 4.28 -8.54 -7.85
N TRP A 125 5.32 -7.73 -7.93
CA TRP A 125 6.69 -8.15 -8.14
C TRP A 125 7.58 -7.55 -7.07
N ALA A 126 8.55 -8.32 -6.60
CA ALA A 126 9.50 -7.86 -5.60
C ALA A 126 10.91 -8.31 -5.99
N ALA A 127 11.91 -7.48 -5.69
CA ALA A 127 13.31 -7.84 -5.80
C ALA A 127 14.11 -7.25 -4.65
N TRP A 128 15.17 -7.95 -4.26
CA TRP A 128 16.20 -7.39 -3.41
C TRP A 128 17.02 -6.36 -4.17
N LEU A 129 17.23 -5.20 -3.56
CA LEU A 129 18.22 -4.20 -3.94
C LEU A 129 19.44 -4.34 -3.03
N PRO A 130 20.64 -3.96 -3.51
CA PRO A 130 21.80 -3.84 -2.64
C PRO A 130 21.53 -2.83 -1.51
N PRO A 131 22.08 -3.05 -0.31
CA PRO A 131 21.90 -2.09 0.79
C PRO A 131 22.54 -0.75 0.44
N ALA A 132 21.82 0.34 0.68
CA ALA A 132 22.29 1.70 0.45
C ALA A 132 21.82 2.65 1.57
N ASN A 133 20.54 3.01 1.61
CA ASN A 133 20.01 4.03 2.52
C ASN A 133 18.79 3.55 3.35
N GLY A 134 18.49 2.26 3.32
CA GLY A 134 17.40 1.66 4.07
C GLY A 134 16.03 2.05 3.52
N LEU A 135 15.90 2.13 2.19
CA LEU A 135 14.63 2.40 1.53
C LEU A 135 14.04 1.18 0.81
N THR A 136 12.74 1.26 0.61
CA THR A 136 11.97 0.42 -0.31
C THR A 136 11.41 1.32 -1.39
N HIS A 137 11.77 1.03 -2.62
CA HIS A 137 11.22 1.65 -3.82
C HIS A 137 9.91 0.95 -4.18
N VAL A 138 8.87 1.74 -4.35
CA VAL A 138 7.51 1.26 -4.68
C VAL A 138 7.08 1.90 -5.98
N ILE A 139 6.57 1.08 -6.88
CA ILE A 139 5.77 1.52 -8.01
C ILE A 139 4.38 0.94 -7.81
N ILE A 140 3.36 1.79 -7.95
CA ILE A 140 1.95 1.40 -7.91
C ILE A 140 1.30 1.83 -9.22
N ALA A 141 0.47 0.97 -9.81
CA ALA A 141 -0.31 1.27 -10.99
C ALA A 141 -1.73 0.71 -10.84
N PRO A 142 -2.75 1.32 -11.47
CA PRO A 142 -4.07 0.70 -11.57
C PRO A 142 -3.99 -0.62 -12.33
N ALA A 143 -4.78 -1.60 -11.92
CA ALA A 143 -4.91 -2.88 -12.63
C ALA A 143 -5.95 -2.80 -13.78
N THR A 144 -5.95 -1.68 -14.52
CA THR A 144 -6.88 -1.43 -15.64
C THR A 144 -6.22 -1.63 -17.00
N GLU A 145 -4.89 -1.48 -17.07
CA GLU A 145 -4.11 -1.57 -18.30
C GLU A 145 -2.97 -2.59 -18.15
N PRO A 146 -2.48 -3.20 -19.25
CA PRO A 146 -1.31 -4.08 -19.20
C PRO A 146 -0.07 -3.36 -18.65
N LEU A 147 0.60 -3.98 -17.67
CA LEU A 147 1.88 -3.52 -17.15
C LEU A 147 2.99 -4.50 -17.55
N ARG A 148 3.91 -4.06 -18.41
CA ARG A 148 5.09 -4.86 -18.77
C ARG A 148 6.23 -4.56 -17.79
N VAL A 149 6.64 -5.58 -17.06
CA VAL A 149 7.77 -5.52 -16.14
C VAL A 149 8.90 -6.42 -16.62
N GLU A 150 10.13 -5.90 -16.61
CA GLU A 150 11.35 -6.63 -16.97
C GLU A 150 12.22 -6.76 -15.72
N PHE A 151 12.60 -8.00 -15.36
CA PHE A 151 13.57 -8.23 -14.29
C PHE A 151 14.99 -8.24 -14.85
N ARG A 152 15.87 -7.44 -14.25
CA ARG A 152 17.31 -7.48 -14.52
C ARG A 152 18.06 -7.91 -13.26
N PRO A 153 18.61 -9.13 -13.23
CA PRO A 153 19.42 -9.57 -12.11
C PRO A 153 20.77 -8.84 -12.10
N ALA A 154 21.31 -8.61 -10.90
CA ALA A 154 22.71 -8.24 -10.76
C ALA A 154 23.60 -9.43 -11.14
N THR A 155 24.86 -9.16 -11.51
CA THR A 155 25.84 -10.19 -11.88
C THR A 155 26.01 -11.27 -10.82
N SER A 156 25.87 -10.92 -9.54
CA SER A 156 25.96 -11.88 -8.42
C SER A 156 24.73 -12.78 -8.26
N GLY A 157 23.60 -12.44 -8.90
CA GLY A 157 22.30 -13.10 -8.70
C GLY A 157 21.64 -12.83 -7.34
N ALA A 158 22.31 -12.15 -6.41
CA ALA A 158 21.81 -11.91 -5.05
C ALA A 158 20.77 -10.78 -4.95
N CYS A 159 20.73 -9.91 -5.96
CA CYS A 159 19.82 -8.76 -6.08
C CYS A 159 19.45 -8.52 -7.55
N GLY A 160 18.53 -7.61 -7.79
CA GLY A 160 18.11 -7.20 -9.13
C GLY A 160 17.06 -6.09 -9.07
N SER A 161 16.69 -5.57 -10.24
CA SER A 161 15.70 -4.50 -10.34
C SER A 161 14.63 -4.83 -11.36
N TRP A 162 13.41 -4.42 -11.04
CA TRP A 162 12.30 -4.42 -11.99
C TRP A 162 12.28 -3.09 -12.75
N PHE A 163 12.12 -3.16 -14.06
CA PHE A 163 11.97 -2.01 -14.94
C PHE A 163 10.57 -2.03 -15.56
N LEU A 164 9.91 -0.88 -15.60
CA LEU A 164 8.72 -0.73 -16.40
C LEU A 164 9.16 -0.58 -17.85
N ALA A 165 8.76 -1.51 -18.71
CA ALA A 165 8.96 -1.34 -20.14
C ALA A 165 7.86 -0.41 -20.68
N PRO A 166 8.19 0.47 -21.64
CA PRO A 166 7.17 1.27 -22.30
C PRO A 166 6.11 0.34 -22.91
N SER A 167 4.84 0.70 -22.73
CA SER A 167 3.76 0.10 -23.49
C SER A 167 3.97 0.48 -24.95
N ASN A 168 4.51 -0.45 -25.74
CA ASN A 168 4.47 -0.30 -27.19
C ASN A 168 2.99 -0.39 -27.58
N GLU A 169 2.41 0.73 -28.00
CA GLU A 169 1.11 0.76 -28.68
C GLU A 169 1.20 -0.18 -29.89
N GLY A 170 0.64 -1.39 -29.78
CA GLY A 170 0.79 -2.40 -30.83
C GLY A 170 0.05 -3.71 -30.59
N ASP A 171 -0.04 -4.18 -29.35
CA ASP A 171 -0.73 -5.45 -29.05
C ASP A 171 -2.17 -5.17 -28.57
N HIS A 172 -3.02 -4.73 -29.49
CA HIS A 172 -4.48 -4.86 -29.35
C HIS A 172 -4.84 -6.33 -29.57
N ASP A 173 -4.61 -7.19 -28.58
CA ASP A 173 -5.14 -8.54 -28.59
C ASP A 173 -6.62 -8.50 -28.21
N GLY A 174 -7.45 -8.49 -29.25
CA GLY A 174 -8.88 -8.68 -29.16
C GLY A 174 -9.21 -9.99 -28.47
N HIS A 175 -9.67 -9.92 -27.23
CA HIS A 175 -10.36 -11.02 -26.57
C HIS A 175 -11.85 -10.69 -26.52
N GLN A 176 -12.62 -11.18 -27.50
CA GLN A 176 -14.07 -11.33 -27.33
C GLN A 176 -14.32 -12.63 -26.56
N PRO A 177 -14.96 -12.59 -25.38
CA PRO A 177 -15.47 -13.81 -24.77
C PRO A 177 -16.60 -14.39 -25.62
N GLN A 178 -16.60 -15.71 -25.77
CA GLN A 178 -17.65 -16.49 -26.42
C GLN A 178 -18.93 -16.54 -25.58
#